data_AF-A0A2B2BSH1-F1
#
_entry.id   AF-A0A2B2BSH1-F1
#
_cell.length_a   1.000
_cell.length_b   1.000
_cell.length_c   1.000
_cell.angle_alpha   90.00
_cell.angle_beta   90.00
_cell.angle_gamma   90.00
#
_symmetry.space_group_name_H-M   'P 1'
#
loop_
_entity.id
_entity.type
_entity.pdbx_description
1 polymer ?
#
loop_
_entity_poly.entity_id
_entity_poly.type
_entity_poly.pdbx_seq_one_letter_code
_entity_poly.pdbx_strand_id
1 'polypeptide(L)'
;MLTKNTQMNRDQIEMIALDQLVPANHLVRKIEAAIDFSFIYSLVQDLYSSERGRPSIDPVVLIKMTFIQYTFGIRSMRQTIGEIETNMAYRWFLGFG
;
A
#
# COMPACT_ATOMS: atom_id res chain seq x y z
N MET A 1 -24.78 29.31 6.31
CA MET A 1 -23.96 30.35 5.66
C MET A 1 -22.83 29.68 4.91
N LEU A 2 -22.47 30.16 3.72
CA LEU A 2 -21.42 29.58 2.89
C LEU A 2 -20.08 30.22 3.26
N THR A 3 -19.14 29.43 3.79
CA THR A 3 -17.78 29.91 4.13
C THR A 3 -16.86 29.67 2.94
N LYS A 4 -16.22 30.73 2.42
CA LYS A 4 -15.22 30.62 1.36
C LYS A 4 -13.87 30.31 1.97
N ASN A 5 -13.28 29.18 1.61
CA ASN A 5 -11.95 28.82 2.08
C ASN A 5 -10.92 29.76 1.43
N THR A 6 -10.38 30.69 2.21
CA THR A 6 -9.54 31.81 1.73
C THR A 6 -8.05 31.52 1.83
N GLN A 7 -7.66 30.45 2.52
CA GLN A 7 -6.27 30.03 2.69
C GLN A 7 -6.09 28.61 2.15
N MET A 8 -5.22 28.50 1.14
CA MET A 8 -4.84 27.22 0.57
C MET A 8 -3.58 26.73 1.28
N ASN A 9 -3.74 25.99 2.37
CA ASN A 9 -2.64 25.49 3.21
C ASN A 9 -1.89 24.29 2.59
N ARG A 10 -1.62 24.34 1.28
CA ARG A 10 -0.99 23.22 0.55
C ARG A 10 0.46 22.96 0.98
N ASP A 11 1.13 23.97 1.53
CA ASP A 11 2.53 23.89 1.96
C ASP A 11 2.68 23.66 3.47
N GLN A 12 1.58 23.37 4.18
CA GLN A 12 1.60 23.10 5.60
C GLN A 12 2.22 21.72 5.88
N ILE A 13 3.20 21.68 6.78
CA ILE A 13 3.83 20.43 7.23
C ILE A 13 3.04 19.89 8.43
N GLU A 14 2.61 18.64 8.35
CA GLU A 14 1.91 17.94 9.42
C GLU A 14 2.64 16.64 9.76
N MET A 15 2.86 16.37 11.06
CA MET A 15 3.39 15.09 11.53
C MET A 15 2.21 14.20 11.94
N ILE A 16 1.85 13.26 11.07
CA ILE A 16 0.72 12.35 11.26
C ILE A 16 1.20 10.92 11.00
N ALA A 17 0.76 9.97 11.83
CA ALA A 17 1.02 8.56 11.57
C ALA A 17 0.14 8.08 10.42
N LEU A 18 0.73 7.34 9.47
CA LEU A 18 0.00 6.88 8.28
C LEU A 18 -1.24 6.04 8.64
N ASP A 19 -1.20 5.30 9.75
CA ASP A 19 -2.36 4.58 10.29
C ASP A 19 -3.56 5.49 10.58
N GLN A 20 -3.35 6.73 11.02
CA GLN A 20 -4.43 7.68 11.31
C GLN A 20 -5.11 8.21 10.03
N LEU A 21 -4.44 8.12 8.88
CA LEU A 21 -4.97 8.58 7.59
C LEU A 21 -5.90 7.55 6.93
N VAL A 22 -5.86 6.28 7.36
CA VAL A 22 -6.65 5.20 6.77
C VAL A 22 -7.87 4.88 7.65
N PRO A 23 -9.10 5.11 7.16
CA PRO A 23 -10.31 4.84 7.93
C PRO A 23 -10.37 3.39 8.46
N ALA A 24 -10.84 3.22 9.69
CA ALA A 24 -10.92 1.91 10.35
C ALA A 24 -11.79 0.90 9.57
N ASN A 25 -12.80 1.38 8.86
CA ASN A 25 -13.71 0.56 8.05
C ASN A 25 -13.24 0.34 6.60
N HIS A 26 -12.06 0.85 6.22
CA HIS A 26 -11.53 0.73 4.87
C HIS A 26 -11.24 -0.73 4.50
N LEU A 27 -11.46 -1.10 3.24
CA LEU A 27 -11.37 -2.49 2.79
C LEU A 27 -9.97 -3.09 2.98
N VAL A 28 -8.91 -2.33 2.75
CA VAL A 28 -7.52 -2.82 2.96
C VAL A 28 -7.26 -3.26 4.40
N ARG A 29 -7.89 -2.62 5.41
CA ARG A 29 -7.76 -3.05 6.81
C ARG A 29 -8.45 -4.39 7.05
N LYS A 30 -9.59 -4.61 6.40
CA LYS A 30 -10.31 -5.89 6.46
C LYS A 30 -9.50 -7.01 5.82
N ILE A 31 -8.83 -6.72 4.70
CA ILE A 31 -7.96 -7.69 4.02
C ILE A 31 -6.74 -8.01 4.90
N GLU A 32 -6.06 -6.99 5.43
CA GLU A 32 -4.90 -7.18 6.32
C GLU A 32 -5.25 -8.00 7.57
N ALA A 33 -6.44 -7.79 8.13
CA ALA A 33 -6.91 -8.56 9.28
C ALA A 33 -7.35 -9.99 8.94
N ALA A 34 -7.75 -10.25 7.69
CA ALA A 34 -8.29 -11.54 7.27
C ALA A 34 -7.23 -12.51 6.74
N ILE A 35 -6.10 -12.01 6.27
CA ILE A 35 -5.06 -12.80 5.62
C ILE A 35 -3.72 -12.50 6.27
N ASP A 36 -3.13 -13.50 6.93
CA ASP A 36 -1.70 -13.47 7.20
C ASP A 36 -0.95 -13.78 5.91
N PHE A 37 -0.13 -12.84 5.42
CA PHE A 37 0.63 -13.00 4.17
C PHE A 37 1.98 -13.70 4.38
N SER A 38 2.38 -13.98 5.61
CA SER A 38 3.69 -14.57 5.93
C SER A 38 3.94 -15.93 5.25
N PHE A 39 2.88 -16.68 4.96
CA PHE A 39 2.96 -17.98 4.26
C PHE A 39 3.64 -17.89 2.88
N ILE A 40 3.60 -16.72 2.24
CA ILE A 40 4.18 -16.50 0.91
C ILE A 40 5.69 -16.73 0.94
N TYR A 41 6.38 -16.33 2.00
CA TYR A 41 7.83 -16.49 2.10
C TYR A 41 8.24 -17.96 1.96
N SER A 42 7.54 -18.86 2.65
CA SER A 42 7.80 -20.30 2.57
C SER A 42 7.51 -20.87 1.17
N LEU A 43 6.51 -20.35 0.46
CA LEU A 43 6.16 -20.83 -0.88
C LEU A 43 7.18 -20.46 -1.94
N VAL A 44 7.82 -19.29 -1.81
CA VAL A 44 8.70 -18.76 -2.85
C VAL A 44 10.18 -18.89 -2.51
N GLN A 45 10.53 -19.33 -1.29
CA GLN A 45 11.91 -19.34 -0.79
C GLN A 45 12.91 -19.94 -1.78
N ASP A 46 12.61 -21.10 -2.36
CA ASP A 46 13.51 -21.82 -3.29
C ASP A 46 13.71 -21.10 -4.64
N LEU A 47 12.88 -20.10 -4.95
CA LEU A 47 12.97 -19.29 -6.16
C LEU A 47 13.89 -18.07 -5.99
N TYR A 48 14.31 -17.77 -4.76
CA TYR A 48 15.15 -16.62 -4.44
C TYR A 48 16.53 -17.07 -3.94
N SER A 49 17.57 -16.33 -4.29
CA SER A 49 18.91 -16.53 -3.75
C SER A 49 19.14 -15.63 -2.54
N SER A 50 19.66 -16.18 -1.44
CA SER A 50 20.05 -15.39 -0.26
C SER A 50 21.37 -14.63 -0.46
N GLU A 51 22.28 -15.16 -1.29
CA GLU A 51 23.68 -14.70 -1.35
C GLU A 51 24.06 -13.95 -2.63
N ARG A 52 23.25 -14.06 -3.70
CA ARG A 52 23.65 -13.60 -5.04
C ARG A 52 22.52 -12.88 -5.76
N GLY A 53 22.89 -11.86 -6.53
CA GLY A 53 21.99 -11.15 -7.43
C GLY A 53 21.55 -9.78 -6.91
N ARG A 54 20.63 -9.15 -7.65
CA ARG A 54 20.05 -7.86 -7.25
C ARG A 54 18.94 -8.11 -6.23
N PRO A 55 18.89 -7.36 -5.11
CA PRO A 55 17.76 -7.40 -4.20
C PRO A 55 16.45 -7.17 -4.93
N SER A 56 15.52 -8.11 -4.79
CA SER A 56 14.17 -7.98 -5.34
C SER A 56 13.30 -7.11 -4.43
N ILE A 57 12.14 -6.71 -4.94
CA ILE A 57 11.05 -6.28 -4.07
C ILE A 57 10.64 -7.48 -3.20
N ASP A 58 10.20 -7.20 -1.97
CA ASP A 58 9.66 -8.22 -1.08
C ASP A 58 8.50 -8.98 -1.76
N PRO A 59 8.53 -10.33 -1.81
CA PRO A 59 7.47 -11.12 -2.43
C PRO A 59 6.09 -10.90 -1.82
N VAL A 60 5.98 -10.66 -0.51
CA VAL A 60 4.69 -10.32 0.14
C VAL A 60 4.17 -9.00 -0.41
N VAL A 61 5.02 -7.99 -0.53
CA VAL A 61 4.65 -6.68 -1.10
C VAL A 61 4.22 -6.82 -2.56
N LEU A 62 4.95 -7.61 -3.37
CA LEU A 62 4.58 -7.89 -4.76
C LEU A 62 3.16 -8.48 -4.86
N ILE A 63 2.84 -9.46 -4.02
CA ILE A 63 1.51 -10.07 -4.00
C ILE A 63 0.46 -9.09 -3.44
N LYS A 64 0.75 -8.33 -2.39
CA LYS A 64 -0.18 -7.30 -1.90
C LYS A 64 -0.50 -6.25 -2.97
N MET A 65 0.45 -5.89 -3.82
CA MET A 65 0.20 -4.99 -4.96
C MET A 65 -0.77 -5.60 -5.98
N THR A 66 -0.67 -6.89 -6.28
CA THR A 66 -1.65 -7.55 -7.16
C THR A 66 -3.02 -7.63 -6.48
N PHE A 67 -3.09 -7.85 -5.16
CA PHE A 67 -4.34 -7.74 -4.41
C PHE A 67 -4.99 -6.36 -4.53
N ILE A 68 -4.22 -5.27 -4.41
CA ILE A 68 -4.74 -3.91 -4.64
C ILE A 68 -5.28 -3.81 -6.06
N GLN A 69 -4.50 -4.24 -7.06
CA GLN A 69 -4.90 -4.19 -8.46
C GLN A 69 -6.25 -4.86 -8.69
N TYR A 70 -6.40 -6.11 -8.26
CA TYR A 70 -7.62 -6.89 -8.49
C TYR A 70 -8.80 -6.40 -7.66
N THR A 71 -8.59 -6.10 -6.38
CA THR A 71 -9.66 -5.70 -5.45
C THR A 71 -10.29 -4.37 -5.85
N PHE A 72 -9.47 -3.41 -6.30
CA PHE A 72 -9.93 -2.08 -6.68
C PHE A 72 -10.11 -1.90 -8.19
N GLY A 73 -9.96 -2.97 -8.97
CA GLY A 73 -10.25 -2.97 -10.41
C GLY A 73 -9.28 -2.12 -11.24
N ILE A 74 -8.01 -2.02 -10.83
CA ILE A 74 -7.00 -1.23 -11.53
C ILE A 74 -6.51 -1.98 -12.77
N ARG A 75 -6.57 -1.33 -13.94
CA ARG A 75 -6.38 -2.00 -15.23
C ARG A 75 -4.96 -2.47 -15.49
N SER A 76 -3.95 -1.90 -14.84
CA SER A 76 -2.55 -2.26 -15.06
C SER A 76 -1.71 -2.14 -13.80
N MET A 77 -0.67 -2.97 -13.71
CA MET A 77 0.33 -2.87 -12.63
C MET A 77 1.04 -1.52 -12.63
N ARG A 78 1.33 -0.95 -13.81
CA ARG A 78 1.93 0.39 -13.90
C ARG A 78 1.03 1.47 -13.30
N GLN A 79 -0.28 1.42 -13.57
CA GLN A 79 -1.23 2.32 -12.94
C GLN A 79 -1.33 2.05 -11.43
N THR A 80 -1.31 0.78 -11.02
CA THR A 80 -1.35 0.39 -9.60
C THR A 80 -0.17 1.02 -8.84
N ILE A 81 1.03 1.00 -9.42
CA ILE A 81 2.21 1.65 -8.83
C ILE A 81 1.99 3.17 -8.71
N GLY A 82 1.47 3.84 -9.74
CA GLY A 82 1.16 5.27 -9.67
C GLY A 82 0.07 5.61 -8.62
N GLU A 83 -0.90 4.71 -8.42
CA GLU A 83 -1.88 4.88 -7.33
C GLU A 83 -1.25 4.63 -5.96
N ILE A 84 -0.33 3.67 -5.81
CA ILE A 84 0.42 3.45 -4.55
C ILE A 84 1.24 4.68 -4.17
N GLU A 85 1.80 5.42 -5.12
CA GLU A 85 2.57 6.63 -4.83
C GLU A 85 1.72 7.72 -4.14
N THR A 86 0.42 7.78 -4.44
CA THR A 86 -0.47 8.88 -4.05
C THR A 86 -1.57 8.47 -3.05
N ASN A 87 -1.95 7.20 -3.01
CA ASN A 87 -3.03 6.69 -2.18
C ASN A 87 -2.51 6.17 -0.83
N MET A 88 -2.81 6.90 0.24
CA MET A 88 -2.37 6.57 1.60
C MET A 88 -2.87 5.21 2.08
N ALA A 89 -4.05 4.77 1.65
CA ALA A 89 -4.59 3.46 2.05
C ALA A 89 -3.80 2.30 1.43
N TYR A 90 -3.33 2.46 0.20
CA TYR A 90 -2.50 1.46 -0.48
C TYR A 90 -1.10 1.42 0.12
N ARG A 91 -0.52 2.58 0.40
CA ARG A 91 0.77 2.69 1.12
C ARG A 91 0.71 2.02 2.48
N TRP A 92 -0.36 2.27 3.25
CA TRP A 92 -0.61 1.64 4.54
C TRP A 92 -0.60 0.11 4.42
N PHE A 93 -1.36 -0.42 3.46
CA PHE A 93 -1.49 -1.86 3.24
C PHE A 93 -0.15 -2.53 2.87
N LEU A 94 0.72 -1.79 2.18
CA LEU A 94 2.06 -2.23 1.79
C LEU A 94 3.13 -1.96 2.84
N GLY A 95 2.80 -1.26 3.94
CA GLY A 95 3.78 -0.87 4.96
C GLY A 95 4.69 0.30 4.55
N PHE A 96 4.30 1.09 3.54
CA PHE A 96 5.08 2.23 3.03
C PHE A 96 4.71 3.54 3.74
N GLY A 97 5.12 3.64 5.00
CA GLY A 97 5.09 4.85 5.84
C GLY A 97 5.78 6.05 5.21
#